data_AF-A0A7J5D5V6-F1
#
_entry.id   AF-A0A7J5D5V6-F1
#
_cell.length_a   1.000
_cell.length_b   1.000
_cell.length_c   1.000
_cell.angle_alpha   90.00
_cell.angle_beta   90.00
_cell.angle_gamma   90.00
#
_symmetry.space_group_name_H-M   'P 1'
#
loop_
_entity.id
_entity.type
_entity.pdbx_description
1 polymer ?
#
loop_
_entity_poly.entity_id
_entity_poly.type
_entity_poly.pdbx_seq_one_letter_code
_entity_poly.pdbx_strand_id
1 'polypeptide(L)'
;MSAQTRVTARFVAALSVAIILASQVNLWVGLLGENAANAMTSLDRIGTSLVTISSNTDGATEKNRIRAFADALPEDAQLLRLDEGHTSGTGAGSLVLTGSCRALQAIHAACSTSKVPLAWQGRDPRITELMRWTALDINSAIFAQVHAVDAAKQESDGMSSMIVISASGVDLSVPGLRELVRTKLGMKATAEPLGNSWLVGAKDLAASASWVHLLGLLGCLATVLAFGLSAFSEFLEFAREVAPLTVLTNSNALLGTISGWSLLFPAILASAIGGVVAFWLTTPITVAGRQQSSSNLYPILAMGAAGSASLLCLWAWRSAVLRAASWRPVSG
;
A
#
# COMPACT_ATOMS: atom_id res chain seq x y z
N MET A 1 -22.84 40.70 -6.55
CA MET A 1 -22.53 39.45 -7.30
C MET A 1 -21.07 38.99 -7.18
N SER A 2 -20.06 39.86 -7.00
CA SER A 2 -18.65 39.45 -6.89
C SER A 2 -18.25 38.75 -5.57
N ALA A 3 -19.01 38.93 -4.48
CA ALA A 3 -18.74 38.26 -3.21
C ALA A 3 -19.12 36.76 -3.23
N GLN A 4 -20.24 36.41 -3.86
CA GLN A 4 -20.75 35.03 -3.95
C GLN A 4 -19.82 34.08 -4.73
N THR A 5 -19.19 34.57 -5.79
CA THR A 5 -18.25 33.76 -6.59
C THR A 5 -16.98 33.42 -5.83
N ARG A 6 -16.53 34.31 -4.93
CA ARG A 6 -15.33 34.08 -4.12
C ARG A 6 -15.52 32.94 -3.11
N VAL A 7 -16.71 32.80 -2.53
CA VAL A 7 -16.92 31.83 -1.45
C VAL A 7 -17.29 30.47 -1.98
N THR A 8 -18.12 30.42 -3.01
CA THR A 8 -18.33 29.19 -3.78
C THR A 8 -17.00 28.64 -4.33
N ALA A 9 -16.11 29.50 -4.84
CA ALA A 9 -14.77 29.09 -5.25
C ALA A 9 -13.92 28.54 -4.09
N ARG A 10 -13.95 29.16 -2.90
CA ARG A 10 -13.24 28.66 -1.70
C ARG A 10 -13.77 27.31 -1.24
N PHE A 11 -15.09 27.13 -1.24
CA PHE A 11 -15.74 25.87 -0.88
C PHE A 11 -15.36 24.76 -1.87
N VAL A 12 -15.45 25.02 -3.17
CA VAL A 12 -15.06 24.08 -4.24
C VAL A 12 -13.58 23.72 -4.14
N ALA A 13 -12.71 24.70 -3.92
CA ALA A 13 -11.27 24.47 -3.76
C ALA A 13 -10.98 23.61 -2.54
N ALA A 14 -11.58 23.92 -1.39
CA ALA A 14 -11.41 23.15 -0.17
C ALA A 14 -11.91 21.71 -0.29
N LEU A 15 -13.08 21.52 -0.91
CA LEU A 15 -13.65 20.19 -1.14
C LEU A 15 -12.75 19.37 -2.08
N SER A 16 -12.26 19.99 -3.16
CA SER A 16 -11.32 19.36 -4.09
C SER A 16 -10.03 18.92 -3.38
N VAL A 17 -9.43 19.80 -2.56
CA VAL A 17 -8.22 19.50 -1.78
C VAL A 17 -8.47 18.36 -0.79
N ALA A 18 -9.60 18.36 -0.10
CA ALA A 18 -9.95 17.28 0.83
C ALA A 18 -10.09 15.92 0.13
N ILE A 19 -10.74 15.88 -1.04
CA ILE A 19 -10.87 14.66 -1.85
C ILE A 19 -9.49 14.16 -2.31
N ILE A 20 -8.62 15.06 -2.78
CA ILE A 20 -7.27 14.71 -3.20
C ILE A 20 -6.47 14.14 -2.02
N LEU A 21 -6.47 14.80 -0.87
CA LEU A 21 -5.75 14.32 0.32
C LEU A 21 -6.27 12.96 0.79
N ALA A 22 -7.59 12.78 0.84
CA ALA A 22 -8.19 11.50 1.18
C ALA A 22 -7.75 10.39 0.20
N SER A 23 -7.68 10.69 -1.11
CA SER A 23 -7.22 9.72 -2.11
C SER A 23 -5.75 9.32 -1.90
N GLN A 24 -4.88 10.28 -1.58
CA GLN A 24 -3.45 10.02 -1.33
C GLN A 24 -3.26 9.14 -0.09
N VAL A 25 -3.97 9.42 1.00
CA VAL A 25 -3.90 8.60 2.22
C VAL A 25 -4.35 7.16 1.94
N ASN A 26 -5.49 6.99 1.27
CA ASN A 26 -6.00 5.65 0.92
C ASN A 26 -5.02 4.88 0.03
N LEU A 27 -4.36 5.57 -0.90
CA LEU A 27 -3.37 4.96 -1.78
C LEU A 27 -2.15 4.45 -1.01
N TRP A 28 -1.60 5.26 -0.10
CA TRP A 28 -0.46 4.85 0.73
C TRP A 28 -0.80 3.67 1.65
N VAL A 29 -2.01 3.66 2.22
CA VAL A 29 -2.46 2.53 3.03
C VAL A 29 -2.65 1.27 2.17
N GLY A 30 -3.18 1.41 0.96
CA GLY A 30 -3.32 0.30 0.01
C GLY A 30 -1.99 -0.35 -0.35
N LEU A 31 -0.96 0.45 -0.64
CA LEU A 31 0.39 -0.05 -0.95
C LEU A 31 1.00 -0.89 0.18
N LEU A 32 0.77 -0.49 1.43
CA LEU A 32 1.30 -1.19 2.60
C LEU A 32 0.48 -2.46 2.92
N GLY A 33 -0.84 -2.40 2.75
CA GLY A 33 -1.75 -3.51 3.01
C GLY A 33 -1.56 -4.70 2.06
N GLU A 34 -1.25 -4.45 0.78
CA GLU A 34 -1.08 -5.53 -0.19
C GLU A 34 0.22 -6.31 0.00
N ASN A 35 1.33 -5.63 0.32
CA ASN A 35 2.57 -6.31 0.67
C ASN A 35 2.40 -7.17 1.93
N ALA A 36 1.64 -6.67 2.91
CA ALA A 36 1.26 -7.41 4.11
C ALA A 36 0.43 -8.65 3.78
N ALA A 37 -0.63 -8.50 2.99
CA ALA A 37 -1.52 -9.58 2.60
C ALA A 37 -0.77 -10.63 1.75
N ASN A 38 0.11 -10.19 0.86
CA ASN A 38 0.98 -11.07 0.08
C ASN A 38 1.96 -11.83 0.98
N ALA A 39 2.54 -11.18 2.00
CA ALA A 39 3.42 -11.83 2.98
C ALA A 39 2.66 -12.86 3.83
N MET A 40 1.44 -12.55 4.28
CA MET A 40 0.57 -13.50 4.98
C MET A 40 0.22 -14.68 4.08
N THR A 41 -0.14 -14.42 2.82
CA THR A 41 -0.47 -15.49 1.86
C THR A 41 0.74 -16.38 1.56
N SER A 42 1.95 -15.82 1.46
CA SER A 42 3.17 -16.61 1.35
C SER A 42 3.36 -17.47 2.61
N LEU A 43 3.22 -16.88 3.79
CA LEU A 43 3.35 -17.61 5.05
C LEU A 43 2.31 -18.74 5.17
N ASP A 44 1.08 -18.54 4.71
CA ASP A 44 0.04 -19.58 4.69
C ASP A 44 0.38 -20.72 3.71
N ARG A 45 1.09 -20.42 2.60
CA ARG A 45 1.46 -21.42 1.58
C ARG A 45 2.70 -22.23 1.93
N ILE A 46 3.71 -21.59 2.50
CA ILE A 46 5.04 -22.21 2.73
C ILE A 46 5.41 -22.31 4.21
N GLY A 47 4.61 -21.75 5.12
CA GLY A 47 4.92 -21.71 6.55
C GLY A 47 6.27 -21.09 6.82
N THR A 48 7.03 -21.71 7.72
CA THR A 48 8.42 -21.34 8.04
C THR A 48 9.42 -22.34 7.46
N SER A 49 9.02 -23.12 6.45
CA SER A 49 9.90 -24.07 5.75
C SER A 49 11.01 -23.41 4.92
N LEU A 50 10.94 -22.09 4.73
CA LEU A 50 11.98 -21.25 4.13
C LEU A 50 12.17 -19.98 4.98
N VAL A 51 13.42 -19.72 5.36
CA VAL A 51 13.83 -18.59 6.20
C VAL A 51 14.97 -17.85 5.51
N THR A 52 14.86 -16.55 5.34
CA THR A 52 15.93 -15.70 4.84
C THR A 52 16.84 -15.27 5.99
N ILE A 53 18.13 -15.20 5.71
CA ILE A 53 19.16 -14.77 6.65
C ILE A 53 19.84 -13.54 6.08
N SER A 54 19.78 -12.45 6.84
CA SER A 54 20.59 -11.27 6.57
C SER A 54 21.75 -11.23 7.57
N SER A 55 22.96 -11.09 7.03
CA SER A 55 24.17 -10.82 7.82
C SER A 55 24.85 -9.59 7.22
N ASN A 56 25.36 -8.73 8.08
CA ASN A 56 26.09 -7.52 7.68
C ASN A 56 27.54 -7.64 8.13
N THR A 57 28.21 -8.68 7.64
CA THR A 57 29.58 -9.04 8.07
C THR A 57 30.52 -8.98 6.89
N ASP A 58 31.46 -8.04 6.91
CA ASP A 58 32.41 -7.91 5.82
C ASP A 58 33.64 -8.84 6.01
N GLY A 59 34.05 -9.52 4.93
CA GLY A 59 35.40 -10.06 4.75
C GLY A 59 35.64 -11.52 5.15
N ALA A 60 36.91 -11.89 5.32
CA ALA A 60 37.35 -13.30 5.49
C ALA A 60 36.80 -13.99 6.75
N THR A 61 36.49 -13.22 7.79
CA THR A 61 35.83 -13.70 9.02
C THR A 61 34.40 -14.18 8.77
N GLU A 62 33.74 -13.69 7.72
CA GLU A 62 32.41 -14.14 7.34
C GLU A 62 32.40 -15.59 6.86
N LYS A 63 33.37 -16.00 6.04
CA LYS A 63 33.44 -17.36 5.47
C LYS A 63 33.46 -18.45 6.56
N ASN A 64 34.33 -18.27 7.56
CA ASN A 64 34.44 -19.21 8.67
C ASN A 64 33.16 -19.25 9.53
N ARG A 65 32.48 -18.10 9.69
CA ARG A 65 31.21 -18.03 10.43
C ARG A 65 30.06 -18.65 9.67
N ILE A 66 29.97 -18.44 8.35
CA ILE A 66 28.98 -19.08 7.48
C ILE A 66 29.16 -20.60 7.51
N ARG A 67 30.41 -21.10 7.41
CA ARG A 67 30.67 -22.54 7.53
C ARG A 67 30.26 -23.08 8.90
N ALA A 68 30.70 -22.43 9.99
CA ALA A 68 30.33 -22.85 11.35
C ALA A 68 28.82 -22.76 11.62
N PHE A 69 28.11 -21.87 10.93
CA PHE A 69 26.65 -21.79 10.95
C PHE A 69 26.02 -22.93 10.17
N ALA A 70 26.48 -23.20 8.94
CA ALA A 70 26.01 -24.30 8.11
C ALA A 70 26.19 -25.66 8.80
N ASP A 71 27.32 -25.86 9.48
CA ASP A 71 27.63 -27.09 10.23
C ASP A 71 26.76 -27.25 11.49
N ALA A 72 26.22 -26.15 12.03
CA ALA A 72 25.40 -26.14 13.24
C ALA A 72 23.90 -26.16 12.93
N LEU A 73 23.51 -26.18 11.65
CA LEU A 73 22.11 -26.30 11.25
C LEU A 73 21.52 -27.66 11.67
N PRO A 74 20.23 -27.72 12.02
CA PRO A 74 19.52 -28.98 12.21
C PRO A 74 19.67 -29.90 10.99
N GLU A 75 19.60 -31.23 11.18
CA GLU A 75 19.80 -32.19 10.08
C GLU A 75 18.81 -32.02 8.92
N ASP A 76 17.60 -31.53 9.21
CA ASP A 76 16.56 -31.23 8.23
C ASP A 76 16.69 -29.82 7.63
N ALA A 77 17.59 -28.97 8.11
CA ALA A 77 17.79 -27.63 7.57
C ALA A 77 18.99 -27.60 6.62
N GLN A 78 18.82 -27.00 5.44
CA GLN A 78 19.87 -26.87 4.44
C GLN A 78 20.07 -25.40 4.09
N LEU A 79 21.34 -25.00 3.97
CA LEU A 79 21.72 -23.64 3.61
C LEU A 79 21.88 -23.51 2.09
N LEU A 80 21.22 -22.52 1.53
CA LEU A 80 21.35 -22.04 0.17
C LEU A 80 21.78 -20.58 0.18
N ARG A 81 22.37 -20.14 -0.91
CA ARG A 81 22.73 -18.75 -1.15
C ARG A 81 22.19 -18.32 -2.51
N LEU A 82 21.60 -17.15 -2.54
CA LEU A 82 21.09 -16.52 -3.74
C LEU A 82 22.02 -15.37 -4.08
N ASP A 83 22.69 -15.48 -5.22
CA ASP A 83 23.58 -14.44 -5.74
C ASP A 83 22.98 -13.85 -7.02
N GLU A 84 23.01 -12.53 -7.12
CA GLU A 84 22.72 -11.85 -8.38
C GLU A 84 23.92 -11.96 -9.32
N GLY A 85 23.73 -12.72 -10.39
CA GLY A 85 24.69 -12.88 -11.47
C GLY A 85 24.47 -11.85 -12.56
N HIS A 86 25.50 -11.08 -12.88
CA HIS A 86 25.51 -10.25 -14.09
C HIS A 86 25.83 -11.16 -15.29
N THR A 87 24.92 -11.22 -16.26
CA THR A 87 25.26 -11.83 -17.55
C THR A 87 25.95 -10.76 -18.40
N SER A 88 27.22 -10.97 -18.70
CA SER A 88 27.99 -10.12 -19.60
C SER A 88 27.42 -10.26 -21.02
N GLY A 89 26.38 -9.50 -21.38
CA GLY A 89 25.88 -9.54 -22.75
C GLY A 89 24.58 -8.80 -23.04
N THR A 90 23.54 -8.95 -22.21
CA THR A 90 22.21 -8.40 -22.57
C THR A 90 21.34 -8.23 -21.32
N GLY A 91 21.53 -7.14 -20.58
CA GLY A 91 20.54 -6.43 -19.72
C GLY A 91 19.66 -7.17 -18.70
N ALA A 92 19.57 -8.49 -18.69
CA ALA A 92 18.73 -9.28 -17.82
C ALA A 92 19.58 -9.82 -16.67
N GLY A 93 19.22 -9.41 -15.46
CA GLY A 93 19.77 -9.99 -14.24
C GLY A 93 19.55 -11.50 -14.24
N SER A 94 20.59 -12.27 -13.93
CA SER A 94 20.46 -13.70 -13.66
C SER A 94 20.53 -13.94 -12.17
N LEU A 95 19.75 -14.87 -11.66
CA LEU A 95 19.85 -15.28 -10.25
C LEU A 95 20.53 -16.65 -10.21
N VAL A 96 21.55 -16.79 -9.36
CA VAL A 96 22.25 -18.06 -9.17
C VAL A 96 22.02 -18.54 -7.75
N LEU A 97 21.35 -19.68 -7.64
CA LEU A 97 21.14 -20.37 -6.38
C LEU A 97 22.28 -21.37 -6.17
N THR A 98 23.07 -21.15 -5.14
CA THR A 98 24.24 -21.97 -4.79
C THR A 98 24.02 -22.71 -3.48
N GLY A 99 24.54 -23.94 -3.41
CA GLY A 99 24.50 -24.72 -2.19
C GLY A 99 25.08 -26.13 -2.35
N SER A 100 24.95 -26.92 -1.27
CA SER A 100 25.31 -28.33 -1.30
C SER A 100 24.37 -29.09 -2.24
N CYS A 101 24.80 -30.25 -2.75
CA CYS A 101 23.91 -31.09 -3.57
C CYS A 101 22.66 -31.51 -2.79
N ARG A 102 22.78 -31.77 -1.49
CA ARG A 102 21.63 -32.07 -0.62
C ARG A 102 20.65 -30.89 -0.56
N ALA A 103 21.15 -29.66 -0.44
CA ALA A 103 20.33 -28.46 -0.44
C ALA A 103 19.61 -28.24 -1.79
N LEU A 104 20.29 -28.45 -2.91
CA LEU A 104 19.69 -28.34 -4.24
C LEU A 104 18.69 -29.47 -4.52
N GLN A 105 18.93 -30.69 -4.05
CA GLN A 105 17.99 -31.79 -4.15
C GLN A 105 16.71 -31.55 -3.33
N ALA A 106 16.83 -30.92 -2.16
CA ALA A 106 15.69 -30.57 -1.33
C ALA A 106 14.66 -29.66 -2.03
N ILE A 107 15.08 -28.94 -3.08
CA ILE A 107 14.22 -28.09 -3.92
C ILE A 107 14.02 -28.65 -5.33
N HIS A 108 14.32 -29.93 -5.53
CA HIS A 108 14.20 -30.63 -6.82
C HIS A 108 15.04 -29.99 -7.96
N ALA A 109 16.16 -29.35 -7.61
CA ALA A 109 17.14 -28.82 -8.55
C ALA A 109 18.19 -29.89 -8.92
N ALA A 110 18.74 -29.79 -10.13
CA ALA A 110 19.82 -30.67 -10.55
C ALA A 110 21.14 -30.30 -9.85
N CYS A 111 21.86 -31.30 -9.33
CA CYS A 111 23.21 -31.10 -8.80
C CYS A 111 24.21 -31.06 -9.96
N SER A 112 24.68 -29.87 -10.31
CA SER A 112 25.77 -29.69 -11.27
C SER A 112 26.74 -28.65 -10.76
N THR A 113 28.05 -28.87 -10.98
CA THR A 113 29.09 -27.87 -10.71
C THR A 113 29.06 -26.70 -11.70
N SER A 114 28.38 -26.88 -12.84
CA SER A 114 28.12 -25.84 -13.84
C SER A 114 26.75 -25.20 -13.61
N LYS A 115 26.55 -23.95 -14.05
CA LYS A 115 25.24 -23.28 -14.00
C LYS A 115 24.23 -24.06 -14.85
N VAL A 116 23.18 -24.57 -14.23
CA VAL A 116 22.08 -25.28 -14.92
C VAL A 116 20.79 -24.47 -14.74
N PRO A 117 20.02 -24.22 -15.81
CA PRO A 117 18.76 -23.49 -15.69
C PRO A 117 17.80 -24.24 -14.75
N LEU A 118 17.23 -23.51 -13.79
CA LEU A 118 16.30 -24.05 -12.81
C LEU A 118 14.87 -23.82 -13.29
N ALA A 119 14.16 -24.90 -13.60
CA ALA A 119 12.71 -24.87 -13.82
C ALA A 119 12.00 -24.77 -12.46
N TRP A 120 11.79 -23.55 -11.98
CA TRP A 120 11.25 -23.28 -10.64
C TRP A 120 9.72 -23.34 -10.57
N GLN A 121 9.03 -23.09 -11.69
CA GLN A 121 7.57 -23.05 -11.72
C GLN A 121 6.98 -24.45 -11.44
N GLY A 122 6.23 -24.56 -10.33
CA GLY A 122 5.43 -25.74 -10.00
C GLY A 122 6.19 -26.94 -9.43
N ARG A 123 7.50 -26.84 -9.20
CA ARG A 123 8.29 -27.93 -8.57
C ARG A 123 8.36 -27.83 -7.06
N ASP A 124 8.55 -26.61 -6.55
CA ASP A 124 8.64 -26.35 -5.12
C ASP A 124 7.93 -25.02 -4.81
N PRO A 125 6.90 -25.01 -3.94
CA PRO A 125 6.18 -23.79 -3.60
C PRO A 125 7.10 -22.77 -2.91
N ARG A 126 8.14 -23.20 -2.21
CA ARG A 126 9.08 -22.33 -1.49
C ARG A 126 9.96 -21.56 -2.45
N ILE A 127 10.48 -22.21 -3.49
CA ILE A 127 11.24 -21.51 -4.54
C ILE A 127 10.32 -20.63 -5.37
N THR A 128 9.10 -21.07 -5.65
CA THR A 128 8.10 -20.25 -6.35
C THR A 128 7.82 -18.95 -5.60
N GLU A 129 7.58 -19.04 -4.28
CA GLU A 129 7.38 -17.85 -3.44
C GLU A 129 8.67 -17.03 -3.31
N LEU A 130 9.83 -17.64 -3.09
CA LEU A 130 11.11 -16.93 -3.05
C LEU A 130 11.32 -16.09 -4.31
N MET A 131 11.13 -16.68 -5.49
CA MET A 131 11.27 -15.97 -6.76
C MET A 131 10.23 -14.88 -6.93
N ARG A 132 8.99 -15.06 -6.44
CA ARG A 132 7.98 -14.00 -6.42
C ARG A 132 8.42 -12.76 -5.61
N TRP A 133 9.22 -12.97 -4.56
CA TRP A 133 9.73 -11.89 -3.71
C TRP A 133 11.07 -11.31 -4.17
N THR A 134 11.91 -12.09 -4.86
CA THR A 134 13.27 -11.67 -5.24
C THR A 134 13.45 -11.33 -6.72
N ALA A 135 12.69 -11.96 -7.62
CA ALA A 135 12.80 -11.71 -9.05
C ALA A 135 12.06 -10.40 -9.40
N LEU A 136 12.82 -9.32 -9.52
CA LEU A 136 12.32 -7.99 -9.92
C LEU A 136 11.80 -7.96 -11.36
N ASP A 137 12.14 -8.97 -12.18
CA ASP A 137 11.71 -9.08 -13.57
C ASP A 137 11.35 -10.54 -13.93
N ILE A 138 10.20 -10.71 -14.60
CA ILE A 138 9.59 -12.01 -14.94
C ILE A 138 10.47 -12.80 -15.94
N ASN A 139 11.43 -12.11 -16.57
CA ASN A 139 12.36 -12.66 -17.56
C ASN A 139 13.74 -13.01 -17.00
N SER A 140 13.97 -12.89 -15.69
CA SER A 140 15.25 -13.26 -15.09
C SER A 140 15.48 -14.78 -15.15
N ALA A 141 16.58 -15.17 -15.80
CA ALA A 141 16.97 -16.58 -15.86
C ALA A 141 17.56 -16.99 -14.51
N ILE A 142 17.03 -18.09 -13.95
CA ILE A 142 17.50 -18.64 -12.68
C ILE A 142 18.34 -19.88 -12.95
N PHE A 143 19.49 -19.94 -12.31
CA PHE A 143 20.43 -21.05 -12.42
C PHE A 143 20.66 -21.68 -11.06
N ALA A 144 20.78 -23.00 -11.01
CA ALA A 144 21.28 -23.73 -9.86
C ALA A 144 22.73 -24.14 -10.11
N GLN A 145 23.56 -24.06 -9.06
CA GLN A 145 24.96 -24.49 -9.13
C GLN A 145 25.41 -25.06 -7.78
N VAL A 146 26.04 -26.23 -7.81
CA VAL A 146 26.71 -26.81 -6.65
C VAL A 146 27.96 -25.98 -6.37
N HIS A 147 27.97 -25.30 -5.23
CA HIS A 147 29.12 -24.56 -4.76
C HIS A 147 29.09 -24.48 -3.24
N ALA A 148 30.25 -24.28 -2.63
CA ALA A 148 30.32 -24.09 -1.19
C ALA A 148 29.74 -22.71 -0.84
N VAL A 149 28.80 -22.67 0.11
CA VAL A 149 28.05 -21.45 0.47
C VAL A 149 28.97 -20.35 1.02
N ASP A 150 30.09 -20.76 1.62
CA ASP A 150 31.18 -19.95 2.15
C ASP A 150 32.20 -19.50 1.10
N ALA A 151 32.20 -20.07 -0.11
CA ALA A 151 33.22 -19.82 -1.13
C ALA A 151 33.01 -18.53 -1.95
N ALA A 152 32.21 -17.59 -1.43
CA ALA A 152 31.92 -16.32 -2.07
C ALA A 152 33.17 -15.65 -2.69
N LYS A 153 33.10 -15.40 -4.00
CA LYS A 153 33.92 -14.36 -4.63
C LYS A 153 33.37 -13.02 -4.15
N GLN A 154 34.17 -12.30 -3.39
CA GLN A 154 33.90 -10.93 -2.91
C GLN A 154 33.85 -9.89 -4.06
N GLU A 155 33.81 -10.35 -5.32
CA GLU A 155 33.81 -9.57 -6.57
C GLU A 155 32.40 -9.19 -7.04
N SER A 156 31.33 -9.76 -6.46
CA SER A 156 29.97 -9.35 -6.80
C SER A 156 29.55 -8.18 -5.92
N ASP A 157 29.50 -6.99 -6.50
CA ASP A 157 28.82 -5.80 -5.96
C ASP A 157 27.28 -5.97 -5.91
N GLY A 158 26.79 -7.20 -6.10
CA GLY A 158 25.38 -7.57 -6.16
C GLY A 158 24.84 -8.08 -4.82
N MET A 159 23.52 -8.05 -4.69
CA MET A 159 22.81 -8.50 -3.50
C MET A 159 23.01 -10.01 -3.30
N SER A 160 23.65 -10.41 -2.20
CA SER A 160 23.77 -11.81 -1.80
C SER A 160 22.88 -12.06 -0.57
N SER A 161 21.97 -13.02 -0.69
CA SER A 161 21.06 -13.39 0.39
C SER A 161 21.24 -14.86 0.75
N MET A 162 21.37 -15.17 2.04
CA MET A 162 21.41 -16.54 2.52
C MET A 162 20.00 -17.01 2.86
N ILE A 163 19.70 -18.27 2.55
CA ILE A 163 18.37 -18.86 2.70
C ILE A 163 18.52 -20.22 3.34
N VAL A 164 17.78 -20.48 4.41
CA VAL A 164 17.66 -21.82 5.00
C VAL A 164 16.33 -22.41 4.57
N ILE A 165 16.39 -23.64 4.08
CA ILE A 165 15.23 -24.42 3.68
C ILE A 165 15.14 -25.70 4.50
N SER A 166 13.93 -26.20 4.77
CA SER A 166 13.74 -27.56 5.27
C SER A 166 13.97 -28.58 4.15
N ALA A 167 14.58 -29.74 4.41
CA ALA A 167 14.70 -30.80 3.42
C ALA A 167 13.38 -31.57 3.27
N SER A 168 12.65 -31.74 4.39
CA SER A 168 11.35 -32.42 4.44
C SER A 168 10.15 -31.56 4.05
N GLY A 169 10.31 -30.23 4.02
CA GLY A 169 9.22 -29.28 3.82
C GLY A 169 8.45 -28.92 5.09
N VAL A 170 8.91 -29.38 6.26
CA VAL A 170 8.33 -29.04 7.57
C VAL A 170 8.77 -27.64 8.01
N ASP A 171 7.94 -27.02 8.83
CA ASP A 171 8.23 -25.72 9.43
C ASP A 171 9.50 -25.72 10.28
N LEU A 172 10.42 -24.83 9.96
CA LEU A 172 11.63 -24.62 10.73
C LEU A 172 11.32 -23.79 11.98
N SER A 173 11.98 -24.12 13.09
CA SER A 173 11.90 -23.31 14.32
C SER A 173 12.61 -21.97 14.13
N VAL A 174 11.85 -20.92 13.82
CA VAL A 174 12.35 -19.55 13.66
C VAL A 174 13.07 -19.04 14.92
N PRO A 175 12.57 -19.26 16.16
CA PRO A 175 13.29 -18.85 17.36
C PRO A 175 14.65 -19.54 17.50
N GLY A 176 14.72 -20.84 17.20
CA GLY A 176 15.97 -21.60 17.25
C GLY A 176 16.98 -21.14 16.19
N LEU A 177 16.51 -20.89 14.96
CA LEU A 177 17.35 -20.34 13.90
C LEU A 177 17.84 -18.92 14.22
N ARG A 178 17.00 -18.07 14.80
CA ARG A 178 17.40 -16.71 15.23
C ARG A 178 18.51 -16.76 16.27
N GLU A 179 18.39 -17.64 17.26
CA GLU A 179 19.42 -17.82 18.28
C GLU A 179 20.72 -18.35 17.67
N LEU A 180 20.62 -19.34 16.77
CA LEU A 180 21.76 -19.92 16.09
C LEU A 180 22.48 -18.88 15.20
N VAL A 181 21.74 -18.09 14.44
CA VAL A 181 22.26 -17.02 13.59
C VAL A 181 22.96 -15.96 14.43
N ARG A 182 22.36 -15.52 15.55
CA ARG A 182 22.98 -14.53 16.45
C ARG A 182 24.27 -15.06 17.09
N THR A 183 24.28 -16.33 17.46
CA THR A 183 25.42 -16.99 18.09
C THR A 183 26.58 -17.20 17.11
N LYS A 184 26.29 -17.59 15.85
CA LYS A 184 27.32 -17.97 14.87
C LYS A 184 27.73 -16.84 13.92
N LEU A 185 26.78 -16.03 13.46
CA LEU A 185 27.04 -14.95 12.49
C LEU A 185 27.24 -13.59 13.18
N GLY A 186 26.61 -13.38 14.33
CA GLY A 186 26.78 -12.21 15.21
C GLY A 186 25.46 -11.52 15.55
N MET A 187 25.48 -10.61 16.53
CA MET A 187 24.24 -10.00 17.05
C MET A 187 23.39 -9.23 16.03
N LYS A 188 24.00 -8.71 14.96
CA LYS A 188 23.30 -7.98 13.89
C LYS A 188 22.66 -8.90 12.84
N ALA A 189 23.00 -10.19 12.85
CA ALA A 189 22.43 -11.14 11.90
C ALA A 189 21.00 -11.51 12.32
N THR A 190 20.11 -11.62 11.35
CA THR A 190 18.70 -11.94 11.61
C THR A 190 18.24 -13.09 10.73
N ALA A 191 17.39 -13.95 11.31
CA ALA A 191 16.70 -15.02 10.61
C ALA A 191 15.21 -14.71 10.61
N GLU A 192 14.63 -14.62 9.43
CA GLU A 192 13.25 -14.17 9.26
C GLU A 192 12.52 -15.04 8.22
N PRO A 193 11.25 -15.41 8.46
CA PRO A 193 10.44 -16.02 7.41
C PRO A 193 10.41 -15.13 6.17
N LEU A 194 10.19 -15.74 5.00
CA LEU A 194 10.07 -14.99 3.76
C LEU A 194 8.98 -13.90 3.88
N GLY A 195 9.33 -12.66 3.55
CA GLY A 195 8.42 -11.51 3.66
C GLY A 195 8.17 -11.00 5.09
N ASN A 196 8.84 -11.54 6.12
CA ASN A 196 8.61 -11.11 7.50
C ASN A 196 9.06 -9.67 7.79
N SER A 197 10.07 -9.15 7.08
CA SER A 197 10.43 -7.73 7.14
C SER A 197 9.25 -6.82 6.75
N TRP A 198 8.45 -7.27 5.78
CA TRP A 198 7.18 -6.65 5.42
C TRP A 198 6.09 -6.94 6.44
N LEU A 199 6.06 -8.12 7.06
CA LEU A 199 5.01 -8.55 7.98
C LEU A 199 5.07 -7.86 9.36
N VAL A 200 6.25 -7.73 9.94
CA VAL A 200 6.46 -7.01 11.22
C VAL A 200 6.19 -5.53 11.01
N GLY A 201 6.73 -4.96 9.92
CA GLY A 201 6.36 -3.62 9.48
C GLY A 201 4.85 -3.51 9.28
N ALA A 202 4.22 -4.47 8.60
CA ALA A 202 2.81 -4.43 8.25
C ALA A 202 1.84 -4.53 9.42
N LYS A 203 2.12 -5.29 10.49
CA LYS A 203 1.21 -5.35 11.65
C LYS A 203 1.18 -4.01 12.37
N ASP A 204 2.35 -3.43 12.61
CA ASP A 204 2.47 -2.11 13.23
C ASP A 204 1.95 -1.02 12.28
N LEU A 205 2.20 -1.16 10.98
CA LEU A 205 1.66 -0.28 9.95
C LEU A 205 0.16 -0.45 9.77
N ALA A 206 -0.44 -1.63 9.95
CA ALA A 206 -1.88 -1.82 9.77
C ALA A 206 -2.65 -1.16 10.91
N ALA A 207 -2.16 -1.30 12.14
CA ALA A 207 -2.68 -0.54 13.28
C ALA A 207 -2.50 0.96 13.06
N SER A 208 -1.30 1.39 12.66
CA SER A 208 -1.01 2.80 12.39
C SER A 208 -1.83 3.34 11.21
N ALA A 209 -2.04 2.55 10.16
CA ALA A 209 -2.82 2.89 8.98
C ALA A 209 -4.30 3.01 9.32
N SER A 210 -4.82 2.15 10.20
CA SER A 210 -6.19 2.29 10.72
C SER A 210 -6.36 3.61 11.47
N TRP A 211 -5.39 3.98 12.31
CA TRP A 211 -5.39 5.29 12.98
C TRP A 211 -5.26 6.46 12.00
N VAL A 212 -4.39 6.36 11.00
CA VAL A 212 -4.23 7.37 9.95
C VAL A 212 -5.52 7.50 9.13
N HIS A 213 -6.22 6.41 8.83
CA HIS A 213 -7.53 6.44 8.18
C HIS A 213 -8.57 7.11 9.05
N LEU A 214 -8.66 6.77 10.34
CA LEU A 214 -9.62 7.37 11.26
C LEU A 214 -9.37 8.87 11.40
N LEU A 215 -8.12 9.27 11.64
CA LEU A 215 -7.73 10.67 11.77
C LEU A 215 -7.89 11.45 10.46
N GLY A 216 -7.57 10.83 9.32
CA GLY A 216 -7.77 11.40 7.99
C GLY A 216 -9.24 11.63 7.69
N LEU A 217 -10.10 10.66 8.01
CA LEU A 217 -11.56 10.76 7.85
C LEU A 217 -12.14 11.83 8.78
N LEU A 218 -11.69 11.88 10.04
CA LEU A 218 -12.11 12.89 11.01
C LEU A 218 -11.70 14.31 10.56
N GLY A 219 -10.48 14.46 10.05
CA GLY A 219 -9.97 15.72 9.49
C GLY A 219 -10.74 16.16 8.24
N CYS A 220 -11.07 15.22 7.34
CA CYS A 220 -11.91 15.49 6.18
C CYS A 220 -13.32 15.93 6.62
N LEU A 221 -13.93 15.22 7.58
CA LEU A 221 -15.24 15.56 8.12
C LEU A 221 -15.24 16.96 8.74
N ALA A 222 -14.25 17.28 9.58
CA ALA A 222 -14.10 18.57 10.21
C ALA A 222 -13.93 19.70 9.17
N THR A 223 -13.15 19.45 8.11
CA THR A 223 -12.94 20.40 7.02
C THR A 223 -14.23 20.65 6.24
N VAL A 224 -14.92 19.59 5.81
CA VAL A 224 -16.21 19.69 5.11
C VAL A 224 -17.25 20.42 5.97
N LEU A 225 -17.30 20.14 7.28
CA LEU A 225 -18.17 20.84 8.22
C LEU A 225 -17.82 22.33 8.33
N ALA A 226 -16.54 22.68 8.50
CA ALA A 226 -16.10 24.07 8.62
C ALA A 226 -16.45 24.89 7.36
N PHE A 227 -16.14 24.36 6.18
CA PHE A 227 -16.47 25.01 4.91
C PHE A 227 -17.97 25.02 4.63
N GLY A 228 -18.69 23.95 4.98
CA GLY A 228 -20.14 23.88 4.87
C GLY A 228 -20.85 24.90 5.74
N LEU A 229 -20.41 25.08 7.00
CA LEU A 229 -20.94 26.09 7.91
C LEU A 229 -20.64 27.51 7.41
N SER A 230 -19.45 27.75 6.85
CA SER A 230 -19.09 29.05 6.26
C SER A 230 -19.94 29.38 5.02
N ALA A 231 -20.18 28.40 4.14
CA ALA A 231 -21.07 28.60 3.00
C ALA A 231 -22.52 28.79 3.45
N PHE A 232 -22.94 28.08 4.50
CA PHE A 232 -24.27 28.18 5.07
C PHE A 232 -24.54 29.56 5.70
N SER A 233 -23.58 30.14 6.42
CA SER A 233 -23.75 31.48 7.01
C SER A 233 -23.97 32.54 5.93
N GLU A 234 -23.23 32.49 4.84
CA GLU A 234 -23.41 33.43 3.73
C GLU A 234 -24.71 33.20 2.96
N PHE A 235 -25.12 31.94 2.80
CA PHE A 235 -26.42 31.64 2.21
C PHE A 235 -27.57 32.21 3.04
N LEU A 236 -27.46 32.19 4.37
CA LEU A 236 -28.44 32.82 5.26
C LEU A 236 -28.46 34.35 5.14
N GLU A 237 -27.31 34.97 4.95
CA GLU A 237 -27.22 36.41 4.67
C GLU A 237 -27.89 36.74 3.34
N PHE A 238 -27.58 35.98 2.29
CA PHE A 238 -28.21 36.13 0.97
C PHE A 238 -29.72 35.87 1.00
N ALA A 239 -30.17 34.85 1.74
CA ALA A 239 -31.59 34.55 1.89
C ALA A 239 -32.34 35.72 2.56
N ARG A 240 -31.70 36.46 3.48
CA ARG A 240 -32.29 37.67 4.07
C ARG A 240 -32.42 38.79 3.04
N GLU A 241 -31.45 38.97 2.16
CA GLU A 241 -31.52 39.98 1.08
C GLU A 241 -32.62 39.65 0.04
N VAL A 242 -32.85 38.36 -0.23
CA VAL A 242 -33.82 37.90 -1.24
C VAL A 242 -35.22 37.64 -0.67
N ALA A 243 -35.38 37.57 0.66
CA ALA A 243 -36.66 37.34 1.32
C ALA A 243 -37.83 38.21 0.79
N PRO A 244 -37.68 39.52 0.52
CA PRO A 244 -38.78 40.35 0.03
C PRO A 244 -39.33 39.89 -1.34
N LEU A 245 -38.45 39.42 -2.23
CA LEU A 245 -38.83 38.94 -3.56
C LEU A 245 -39.64 37.64 -3.50
N THR A 246 -39.37 36.80 -2.50
CA THR A 246 -40.08 35.53 -2.32
C THR A 246 -41.52 35.74 -1.84
N VAL A 247 -41.75 36.79 -1.05
CA VAL A 247 -43.10 37.22 -0.65
C VAL A 247 -43.88 37.75 -1.84
N LEU A 248 -43.25 38.55 -2.71
CA LEU A 248 -43.90 39.13 -3.90
C LEU A 248 -44.23 38.11 -4.99
N THR A 249 -43.45 37.03 -5.09
CA THR A 249 -43.64 36.00 -6.13
C THR A 249 -44.46 34.80 -5.66
N ASN A 250 -44.74 34.67 -4.35
CA ASN A 250 -45.46 33.56 -3.71
C ASN A 250 -44.98 32.16 -4.16
N SER A 251 -43.70 32.05 -4.51
CA SER A 251 -43.13 30.83 -5.07
C SER A 251 -41.90 30.40 -4.29
N ASN A 252 -42.07 29.41 -3.43
CA ASN A 252 -40.96 28.77 -2.72
C ASN A 252 -40.01 28.06 -3.70
N ALA A 253 -40.48 27.69 -4.90
CA ALA A 253 -39.67 26.98 -5.89
C ALA A 253 -38.43 27.79 -6.33
N LEU A 254 -38.54 29.12 -6.40
CA LEU A 254 -37.42 30.00 -6.78
C LEU A 254 -36.22 29.89 -5.85
N LEU A 255 -36.45 29.87 -4.53
CA LEU A 255 -35.39 29.62 -3.56
C LEU A 255 -34.74 28.25 -3.79
N GLY A 256 -35.50 27.27 -4.29
CA GLY A 256 -35.05 25.88 -4.45
C GLY A 256 -34.16 25.72 -5.65
N THR A 257 -34.56 26.34 -6.75
CA THR A 257 -33.74 26.43 -7.93
C THR A 257 -32.47 27.22 -7.64
N ILE A 258 -32.56 28.34 -6.90
CA ILE A 258 -31.39 29.15 -6.55
C ILE A 258 -30.46 28.38 -5.61
N SER A 259 -30.98 27.72 -4.56
CA SER A 259 -30.19 26.91 -3.63
C SER A 259 -29.57 25.71 -4.33
N GLY A 260 -30.32 25.05 -5.22
CA GLY A 260 -29.82 23.94 -6.03
C GLY A 260 -28.69 24.39 -6.97
N TRP A 261 -28.88 25.50 -7.69
CA TRP A 261 -27.84 26.00 -8.58
C TRP A 261 -26.63 26.51 -7.78
N SER A 262 -26.81 27.32 -6.75
CA SER A 262 -25.71 27.97 -6.05
C SER A 262 -24.87 27.04 -5.16
N LEU A 263 -25.45 25.95 -4.64
CA LEU A 263 -24.77 25.04 -3.71
C LEU A 263 -24.59 23.63 -4.28
N LEU A 264 -25.65 23.02 -4.81
CA LEU A 264 -25.60 21.63 -5.25
C LEU A 264 -24.75 21.47 -6.51
N PHE A 265 -24.90 22.36 -7.49
CA PHE A 265 -24.14 22.25 -8.74
C PHE A 265 -22.61 22.40 -8.51
N PRO A 266 -22.10 23.43 -7.80
CA PRO A 266 -20.66 23.52 -7.51
C PRO A 266 -20.15 22.35 -6.68
N ALA A 267 -20.94 21.82 -5.74
CA ALA A 267 -20.56 20.65 -4.96
C ALA A 267 -20.45 19.37 -5.81
N ILE A 268 -21.40 19.15 -6.74
CA ILE A 268 -21.35 18.03 -7.69
C ILE A 268 -20.14 18.18 -8.61
N LEU A 269 -19.92 19.39 -9.16
CA LEU A 269 -18.80 19.65 -10.05
C LEU A 269 -17.45 19.45 -9.35
N ALA A 270 -17.31 19.96 -8.13
CA ALA A 270 -16.12 19.73 -7.30
C ALA A 270 -15.88 18.25 -7.00
N SER A 271 -16.95 17.51 -6.71
CA SER A 271 -16.87 16.06 -6.47
C SER A 271 -16.45 15.30 -7.73
N ALA A 272 -16.99 15.68 -8.90
CA ALA A 272 -16.64 15.10 -10.18
C ALA A 272 -15.17 15.37 -10.55
N ILE A 273 -14.73 16.64 -10.45
CA ILE A 273 -13.34 17.03 -10.74
C ILE A 273 -12.39 16.36 -9.76
N GLY A 274 -12.69 16.39 -8.45
CA GLY A 274 -11.89 15.73 -7.42
C GLY A 274 -11.78 14.23 -7.66
N GLY A 275 -12.88 13.58 -8.06
CA GLY A 275 -12.89 12.16 -8.43
C GLY A 275 -12.02 11.85 -9.66
N VAL A 276 -12.11 12.66 -10.71
CA VAL A 276 -11.26 12.51 -11.91
C VAL A 276 -9.78 12.71 -11.58
N VAL A 277 -9.44 13.73 -10.81
CA VAL A 277 -8.05 14.00 -10.40
C VAL A 277 -7.52 12.88 -9.50
N ALA A 278 -8.32 12.40 -8.55
CA ALA A 278 -7.96 11.25 -7.71
C ALA A 278 -7.73 9.99 -8.55
N PHE A 279 -8.61 9.70 -9.50
CA PHE A 279 -8.45 8.57 -10.43
C PHE A 279 -7.16 8.72 -11.27
N TRP A 280 -6.91 9.92 -11.81
CA TRP A 280 -5.72 10.18 -12.61
C TRP A 280 -4.42 10.04 -11.81
N LEU A 281 -4.39 10.54 -10.57
CA LEU A 281 -3.24 10.43 -9.66
C LEU A 281 -2.98 8.99 -9.19
N THR A 282 -4.03 8.18 -9.06
CA THR A 282 -3.94 6.79 -8.59
C THR A 282 -3.60 5.81 -9.72
N THR A 283 -3.99 6.12 -10.96
CA THR A 283 -3.74 5.30 -12.15
C THR A 283 -2.29 4.82 -12.29
N PRO A 284 -1.25 5.70 -12.32
CA PRO A 284 0.13 5.27 -12.57
C PRO A 284 0.68 4.26 -11.55
N ILE A 285 0.13 4.28 -10.32
CA ILE A 285 0.55 3.38 -9.24
C ILE A 285 -0.07 1.98 -9.42
N THR A 286 -1.23 1.90 -10.07
CA THR A 286 -1.90 0.62 -10.37
C THR A 286 -1.34 -0.11 -11.59
N VAL A 287 -0.81 0.62 -12.60
CA VAL A 287 -0.31 0.00 -13.85
C VAL A 287 1.03 -0.75 -13.66
N ALA A 288 1.74 -0.51 -12.55
CA ALA A 288 3.01 -1.20 -12.25
C ALA A 288 2.84 -2.67 -11.83
N GLY A 289 1.67 -3.28 -12.03
CA GLY A 289 1.40 -4.70 -11.73
C GLY A 289 1.43 -5.05 -10.23
N ARG A 290 1.59 -4.05 -9.36
CA ARG A 290 1.71 -4.22 -7.90
C ARG A 290 0.40 -4.03 -7.15
N GLN A 291 -0.70 -3.70 -7.83
CA GLN A 291 -1.98 -3.42 -7.17
C GLN A 291 -3.16 -4.13 -7.83
N GLN A 292 -3.69 -5.15 -7.18
CA GLN A 292 -5.05 -5.61 -7.40
C GLN A 292 -6.01 -4.66 -6.68
N SER A 293 -6.15 -3.42 -7.20
CA SER A 293 -7.06 -2.43 -6.64
C SER A 293 -8.46 -3.04 -6.56
N SER A 294 -8.98 -3.30 -5.35
CA SER A 294 -10.37 -3.69 -5.17
C SER A 294 -11.22 -2.59 -5.80
N SER A 295 -11.88 -2.87 -6.92
CA SER A 295 -12.60 -1.89 -7.75
C SER A 295 -13.71 -1.12 -7.01
N ASN A 296 -13.98 -1.50 -5.75
CA ASN A 296 -15.12 -1.06 -4.97
C ASN A 296 -14.84 0.17 -4.08
N LEU A 297 -13.58 0.55 -3.83
CA LEU A 297 -13.28 1.68 -2.93
C LEU A 297 -13.61 3.05 -3.53
N TYR A 298 -13.28 3.26 -4.81
CA TYR A 298 -13.58 4.51 -5.54
C TYR A 298 -15.08 4.84 -5.61
N PRO A 299 -15.98 3.90 -5.98
CA PRO A 299 -17.41 4.20 -5.98
C PRO A 299 -17.95 4.45 -4.57
N ILE A 300 -17.43 3.79 -3.53
CA ILE A 300 -17.86 4.04 -2.13
C ILE A 300 -17.50 5.47 -1.69
N LEU A 301 -16.28 5.94 -1.99
CA LEU A 301 -15.86 7.30 -1.69
C LEU A 301 -16.67 8.35 -2.47
N ALA A 302 -16.92 8.09 -3.76
CA ALA A 302 -17.75 8.97 -4.58
C ALA A 302 -19.20 9.04 -4.09
N MET A 303 -19.80 7.91 -3.71
CA MET A 303 -21.15 7.85 -3.13
C MET A 303 -21.23 8.54 -1.77
N GLY A 304 -20.21 8.37 -0.92
CA GLY A 304 -20.13 9.05 0.38
C GLY A 304 -20.06 10.56 0.24
N ALA A 305 -19.21 11.05 -0.67
CA ALA A 305 -19.11 12.48 -0.97
C ALA A 305 -20.43 13.04 -1.52
N ALA A 306 -21.04 12.36 -2.51
CA ALA A 306 -22.33 12.76 -3.09
C ALA A 306 -23.47 12.76 -2.05
N GLY A 307 -23.50 11.76 -1.16
CA GLY A 307 -24.47 11.67 -0.08
C GLY A 307 -24.34 12.82 0.93
N SER A 308 -23.11 13.13 1.35
CA SER A 308 -22.86 14.24 2.27
C SER A 308 -23.22 15.61 1.67
N ALA A 309 -22.90 15.84 0.39
CA ALA A 309 -23.27 17.06 -0.33
C ALA A 309 -24.80 17.20 -0.45
N SER A 310 -25.50 16.11 -0.73
CA SER A 310 -26.96 16.08 -0.83
C SER A 310 -27.63 16.41 0.51
N LEU A 311 -27.11 15.84 1.61
CA LEU A 311 -27.62 16.12 2.96
C LEU A 311 -27.41 17.59 3.36
N LEU A 312 -26.24 18.17 3.08
CA LEU A 312 -25.97 19.58 3.33
C LEU A 312 -26.90 20.49 2.53
N CYS A 313 -27.16 20.16 1.26
CA CYS A 313 -28.09 20.92 0.43
C CYS A 313 -29.54 20.85 0.94
N LEU A 314 -30.01 19.65 1.34
CA LEU A 314 -31.35 19.49 1.92
C LEU A 314 -31.50 20.23 3.25
N TRP A 315 -30.45 20.25 4.07
CA TRP A 315 -30.45 20.96 5.34
C TRP A 315 -30.43 22.48 5.15
N ALA A 316 -29.62 22.98 4.21
CA ALA A 316 -29.57 24.40 3.84
C ALA A 316 -30.93 24.87 3.28
N TRP A 317 -31.51 24.08 2.40
CA TRP A 317 -32.84 24.29 1.83
C TRP A 317 -33.91 24.46 2.91
N ARG A 318 -34.04 23.48 3.81
CA ARG A 318 -35.03 23.52 4.89
C ARG A 318 -34.84 24.72 5.81
N SER A 319 -33.58 25.01 6.16
CA SER A 319 -33.27 26.13 7.06
C SER A 319 -33.64 27.48 6.45
N ALA A 320 -33.39 27.67 5.16
CA ALA A 320 -33.76 28.90 4.46
C ALA A 320 -35.27 29.08 4.34
N VAL A 321 -36.02 28.02 4.03
CA VAL A 321 -37.49 28.06 3.98
C VAL A 321 -38.06 28.45 5.35
N LEU A 322 -37.57 27.83 6.42
CA LEU A 322 -38.02 28.14 7.78
C LEU A 322 -37.72 29.60 8.18
N ARG A 323 -36.55 30.13 7.81
CA ARG A 323 -36.20 31.52 8.10
C ARG A 323 -36.97 32.53 7.25
N ALA A 324 -37.20 32.23 5.97
CA ALA A 324 -38.02 33.07 5.09
C ALA A 324 -39.46 33.18 5.61
N ALA A 325 -40.04 32.08 6.10
CA ALA A 325 -41.38 32.08 6.69
C ALA A 325 -41.49 32.91 7.98
N SER A 326 -40.37 33.12 8.68
CA SER A 326 -40.31 33.93 9.91
C SER A 326 -40.02 35.42 9.67
N TRP A 327 -39.74 35.82 8.43
CA TRP A 327 -39.41 37.20 8.12
C TRP A 327 -40.62 38.12 8.35
N ARG A 328 -40.39 39.25 9.01
CA ARG A 328 -41.38 40.31 9.20
C ARG A 328 -40.76 41.64 8.76
N PRO A 329 -41.54 42.53 8.10
CA PRO A 329 -41.06 43.86 7.78
C PRO A 329 -40.78 44.61 9.09
N VAL A 330 -39.57 45.13 9.24
CA VAL A 330 -39.23 46.04 10.34
C VAL A 330 -39.73 47.41 9.90
N SER A 331 -40.79 47.91 10.54
CA SER A 331 -41.29 49.27 10.31
C SER A 331 -40.25 50.25 10.84
N GLY A 332 -39.54 50.91 9.93
CA GLY A 332 -38.74 52.11 10.21
C GLY A 332 -39.60 53.36 10.13
#